data_AF-A0A1J8QF36-F1
#
_entry.id   AF-A0A1J8QF36-F1
#
_cell.length_a   1.000
_cell.length_b   1.000
_cell.length_c   1.000
_cell.angle_alpha   90.00
_cell.angle_beta   90.00
_cell.angle_gamma   90.00
#
_symmetry.space_group_name_H-M   'P 1'
#
loop_
_entity.id
_entity.type
_entity.pdbx_description
1 polymer ?
#
loop_
_entity_poly.entity_id
_entity_poly.type
_entity_poly.pdbx_seq_one_letter_code
_entity_poly.pdbx_strand_id
1 'polypeptide(L)'
;MAHAVQASGEVRAVPIVVKNALSLGSIFCDFTVELRCHILSFLSFKEIVCCAMTCQMMYSTVKNSAQLQYTIELGAQGLTPVHPRSLTVSPAECLRTLRDKASAWSSFDLSVLKRLCITPSFHFKSITHQRLTLSTLPPRAVRRGFMSKVIDLGTCTPEMALAPPCIWTEDDFLTQGLAAT
;
A
#
# COMPACT_ATOMS: atom_id res chain seq x y z
N MET A 1 44.76 -39.53 39.15
CA MET A 1 43.85 -40.47 38.45
C MET A 1 42.52 -39.78 38.29
N ALA A 2 42.24 -39.29 37.07
CA ALA A 2 41.03 -38.56 36.74
C ALA A 2 39.90 -39.54 36.38
N HIS A 3 38.76 -39.43 37.06
CA HIS A 3 37.53 -40.10 36.65
C HIS A 3 36.81 -39.19 35.65
N ALA A 4 36.75 -39.62 34.39
CA ALA A 4 35.88 -39.04 33.38
C ALA A 4 34.51 -39.74 33.48
N VAL A 5 33.49 -39.00 33.89
CA VAL A 5 32.08 -39.42 33.86
C VAL A 5 31.53 -39.08 32.48
N GLN A 6 31.09 -40.11 31.76
CA GLN A 6 30.58 -40.02 30.40
C GLN A 6 29.08 -39.72 30.45
N ALA A 7 28.71 -38.45 30.18
CA ALA A 7 27.32 -38.03 30.04
C ALA A 7 26.86 -38.26 28.59
N SER A 8 26.20 -39.39 28.35
CA SER A 8 25.48 -39.68 27.09
C SER A 8 24.12 -39.00 27.11
N GLY A 9 24.10 -37.71 26.77
CA GLY A 9 22.88 -36.93 26.56
C GLY A 9 22.60 -36.74 25.07
N GLU A 10 22.11 -37.78 24.40
CA GLU A 10 21.57 -37.65 23.03
C GLU A 10 20.08 -37.29 23.11
N VAL A 11 19.79 -35.99 23.26
CA VAL A 11 18.44 -35.46 23.05
C VAL A 11 18.22 -35.30 21.56
N ARG A 12 17.86 -36.40 20.86
CA ARG A 12 17.19 -36.30 19.56
C ARG A 12 15.72 -36.02 19.78
N ALA A 13 15.41 -34.76 20.03
CA ALA A 13 14.08 -34.25 19.74
C ALA A 13 14.08 -33.65 18.33
N VAL A 14 12.92 -33.77 17.65
CA VAL A 14 12.48 -33.14 16.39
C VAL A 14 12.62 -34.05 15.14
N PRO A 15 11.57 -34.23 14.28
CA PRO A 15 10.14 -33.87 14.37
C PRO A 15 9.16 -35.00 13.95
N ILE A 16 8.16 -35.31 14.78
CA ILE A 16 7.00 -36.11 14.35
C ILE A 16 6.04 -35.26 13.48
N VAL A 17 6.10 -33.93 13.58
CA VAL A 17 5.23 -32.99 12.85
C VAL A 17 5.52 -32.95 11.34
N VAL A 18 6.77 -33.16 10.91
CA VAL A 18 7.14 -33.04 9.48
C VAL A 18 6.67 -34.25 8.67
N LYS A 19 6.56 -35.44 9.26
CA LYS A 19 6.15 -36.66 8.55
C LYS A 19 4.69 -36.61 8.10
N ASN A 20 3.81 -35.99 8.87
CA ASN A 20 2.39 -35.82 8.50
C ASN A 20 2.20 -34.76 7.41
N ALA A 21 3.05 -33.73 7.37
CA ALA A 21 3.02 -32.70 6.33
C ALA A 21 3.42 -33.25 4.94
N LEU A 22 4.35 -34.22 4.89
CA LEU A 22 4.77 -34.86 3.65
C LEU A 22 3.67 -35.75 3.04
N SER A 23 2.89 -36.45 3.88
CA SER A 23 1.78 -37.31 3.41
C SER A 23 0.63 -36.51 2.79
N LEU A 24 0.27 -35.38 3.38
CA LEU A 24 -0.75 -34.48 2.80
C LEU A 24 -0.23 -33.76 1.57
N GLY A 25 1.05 -33.38 1.55
CA GLY A 25 1.70 -32.78 0.39
C GLY A 25 1.54 -33.62 -0.89
N SER A 26 1.60 -34.95 -0.77
CA SER A 26 1.41 -35.87 -1.90
C SER A 26 0.00 -35.77 -2.51
N ILE A 27 -1.05 -35.75 -1.69
CA ILE A 27 -2.45 -35.74 -2.16
C ILE A 27 -2.76 -34.45 -2.93
N PHE A 28 -2.22 -33.32 -2.47
CA PHE A 28 -2.42 -32.04 -3.15
C PHE A 28 -1.68 -31.93 -4.49
N CYS A 29 -0.67 -32.76 -4.73
CA CYS A 29 0.07 -32.76 -5.99
C CYS A 29 -0.74 -33.42 -7.14
N ASP A 30 -1.68 -34.30 -6.81
CA ASP A 30 -2.48 -35.05 -7.79
C ASP A 30 -3.64 -34.23 -8.38
N PHE A 31 -3.98 -33.08 -7.78
CA PHE A 31 -5.05 -32.22 -8.28
C PHE A 31 -4.68 -31.47 -9.56
N THR A 32 -5.67 -31.10 -10.37
CA THR A 32 -5.45 -30.21 -11.51
C THR A 32 -5.05 -28.81 -11.04
N VAL A 33 -4.41 -28.04 -11.92
CA VAL A 33 -3.90 -26.70 -11.58
C VAL A 33 -5.03 -25.75 -11.17
N GLU A 34 -6.19 -25.87 -11.81
CA GLU A 34 -7.38 -25.06 -11.54
C GLU A 34 -7.91 -25.31 -10.13
N LEU A 35 -8.01 -26.59 -9.73
CA LEU A 35 -8.49 -26.97 -8.41
C LEU A 35 -7.52 -26.51 -7.32
N ARG A 36 -6.21 -26.64 -7.54
CA ARG A 36 -5.20 -26.09 -6.62
C ARG A 36 -5.32 -24.58 -6.49
N CYS A 37 -5.47 -23.86 -7.59
CA CYS A 37 -5.66 -22.40 -7.57
C CYS A 37 -6.93 -22.03 -6.80
N HIS A 38 -8.02 -22.77 -6.99
CA HIS A 38 -9.27 -22.55 -6.30
C HIS A 38 -9.13 -22.75 -4.79
N ILE A 39 -8.53 -23.86 -4.34
CA ILE A 39 -8.29 -24.13 -2.92
C ILE A 39 -7.41 -23.04 -2.29
N LEU A 40 -6.30 -22.70 -2.95
CA LEU A 40 -5.39 -21.66 -2.47
C LEU A 40 -6.06 -20.28 -2.41
N SER A 41 -7.10 -20.03 -3.19
CA SER A 41 -7.83 -18.74 -3.18
C SER A 41 -8.64 -18.49 -1.91
N PHE A 42 -8.91 -19.54 -1.11
CA PHE A 42 -9.57 -19.42 0.19
C PHE A 42 -8.61 -19.14 1.34
N LEU A 43 -7.29 -19.24 1.10
CA LEU A 43 -6.27 -19.03 2.12
C LEU A 43 -5.88 -17.55 2.22
N SER A 44 -5.41 -17.14 3.39
CA SER A 44 -4.75 -15.84 3.56
C SER A 44 -3.42 -15.79 2.81
N PHE A 45 -2.94 -14.59 2.45
CA PHE A 45 -1.68 -14.48 1.72
C PHE A 45 -0.48 -15.12 2.43
N LYS A 46 -0.45 -15.08 3.78
CA LYS A 46 0.60 -15.70 4.60
C LYS A 46 0.57 -17.22 4.44
N GLU A 47 -0.62 -17.81 4.47
CA GLU A 47 -0.79 -19.25 4.28
C GLU A 47 -0.44 -19.66 2.85
N ILE A 48 -0.82 -18.88 1.84
CA ILE A 48 -0.43 -19.13 0.44
C ILE A 48 1.10 -19.15 0.30
N VAL A 49 1.80 -18.18 0.89
CA VAL A 49 3.27 -18.13 0.87
C VAL A 49 3.87 -19.33 1.60
N CYS A 50 3.34 -19.70 2.78
CA CYS A 50 3.75 -20.90 3.48
C CYS A 50 3.58 -22.16 2.62
N CYS A 51 2.44 -22.33 1.96
CA CYS A 51 2.18 -23.44 1.02
C CYS A 51 3.15 -23.43 -0.16
N ALA A 52 3.48 -22.26 -0.72
CA ALA A 52 4.45 -22.15 -1.81
C ALA A 52 5.86 -22.59 -1.38
N MET A 53 6.22 -22.42 -0.10
CA MET A 53 7.51 -22.85 0.43
C MET A 53 7.60 -24.35 0.74
N THR A 54 6.48 -25.09 0.79
CA THR A 54 6.53 -26.52 1.13
C THR A 54 6.95 -27.40 -0.04
N CYS A 55 6.58 -27.06 -1.28
CA CYS A 55 6.99 -27.82 -2.46
C CYS A 55 7.04 -27.00 -3.76
N GLN A 56 7.87 -27.45 -4.71
CA GLN A 56 8.07 -26.79 -6.01
C GLN A 56 6.78 -26.69 -6.85
N MET A 57 5.87 -27.66 -6.71
CA MET A 57 4.61 -27.67 -7.43
C MET A 57 3.65 -26.57 -6.94
N MET A 58 3.55 -26.38 -5.62
CA MET A 58 2.78 -25.29 -5.04
C MET A 58 3.39 -23.94 -5.38
N TYR A 59 4.71 -23.82 -5.28
CA TYR A 59 5.44 -22.64 -5.74
C TYR A 59 5.10 -22.31 -7.20
N SER A 60 5.15 -23.29 -8.09
CA SER A 60 4.85 -23.11 -9.52
C SER A 60 3.39 -22.73 -9.76
N THR A 61 2.45 -23.34 -9.02
CA THR A 61 1.02 -23.01 -9.10
C THR A 61 0.77 -21.55 -8.70
N VAL A 62 1.33 -21.12 -7.58
CA VAL A 62 1.24 -19.74 -7.10
C VAL A 62 1.89 -18.77 -8.09
N LYS A 63 3.10 -19.09 -8.57
CA LYS A 63 3.85 -18.26 -9.53
C LYS A 63 3.15 -18.11 -10.87
N ASN A 64 2.43 -19.12 -11.35
CA ASN A 64 1.76 -19.08 -12.65
C ASN A 64 0.32 -18.53 -12.57
N SER A 65 -0.26 -18.40 -11.37
CA SER A 65 -1.59 -17.85 -11.18
C SER A 65 -1.55 -16.35 -10.88
N ALA A 66 -2.05 -15.54 -11.81
CA ALA A 66 -2.17 -14.09 -11.60
C ALA A 66 -3.08 -13.74 -10.42
N GLN A 67 -4.12 -14.55 -10.17
CA GLN A 67 -5.03 -14.35 -9.04
C GLN A 67 -4.33 -14.53 -7.70
N LEU A 68 -3.54 -15.60 -7.54
CA LEU A 68 -2.81 -15.85 -6.30
C LEU A 68 -1.69 -14.83 -6.08
N GLN A 69 -0.94 -14.48 -7.14
CA GLN A 69 0.04 -13.41 -7.08
C GLN A 69 -0.59 -12.07 -6.66
N TYR A 70 -1.78 -11.75 -7.18
CA TYR A 70 -2.51 -10.54 -6.80
C TYR A 70 -2.87 -10.52 -5.31
N THR A 71 -3.36 -11.63 -4.77
CA THR A 71 -3.65 -11.74 -3.33
C THR A 71 -2.40 -11.58 -2.48
N ILE A 72 -1.27 -12.17 -2.90
CA ILE A 72 0.02 -12.03 -2.21
C ILE A 72 0.50 -10.58 -2.21
N GLU A 73 0.48 -9.93 -3.37
CA GLU A 73 0.95 -8.55 -3.53
C GLU A 73 0.09 -7.56 -2.72
N LEU A 74 -1.24 -7.74 -2.73
CA LEU A 74 -2.14 -6.97 -1.86
C LEU A 74 -1.78 -7.15 -0.38
N GLY A 75 -1.65 -8.40 0.06
CA GLY A 75 -1.33 -8.71 1.45
C GLY A 75 0.03 -8.17 1.90
N ALA A 76 1.03 -8.21 1.02
CA ALA A 76 2.36 -7.64 1.27
C ALA A 76 2.31 -6.11 1.46
N GLN A 77 1.39 -5.43 0.78
CA GLN A 77 1.16 -3.98 0.90
C GLN A 77 0.15 -3.62 2.01
N GLY A 78 -0.36 -4.59 2.77
CA GLY A 78 -1.36 -4.37 3.82
C GLY A 78 -2.75 -3.99 3.28
N LEU A 79 -3.01 -4.27 2.00
CA LEU A 79 -4.27 -3.98 1.33
C LEU A 79 -5.20 -5.21 1.36
N THR A 80 -6.51 -4.95 1.38
CA THR A 80 -7.53 -6.00 1.28
C THR A 80 -8.14 -6.02 -0.12
N PRO A 81 -8.43 -7.21 -0.68
CA PRO A 81 -9.13 -7.29 -1.96
C PRO A 81 -10.54 -6.71 -1.83
N VAL A 82 -10.90 -5.81 -2.74
CA VAL A 82 -12.26 -5.26 -2.81
C VAL A 82 -13.20 -6.36 -3.31
N HIS A 83 -14.17 -6.72 -2.48
CA HIS A 83 -15.20 -7.71 -2.81
C HIS A 83 -16.56 -7.02 -2.95
N PRO A 84 -17.38 -7.35 -3.97
CA PRO A 84 -17.09 -8.25 -5.09
C PRO A 84 -16.12 -7.62 -6.09
N ARG A 85 -15.19 -8.43 -6.61
CA ARG A 85 -14.31 -7.98 -7.70
C ARG A 85 -15.17 -7.76 -8.94
N SER A 86 -15.08 -6.57 -9.56
CA SER A 86 -15.73 -6.33 -10.84
C SER A 86 -15.27 -7.38 -11.86
N LEU A 87 -16.24 -8.07 -12.49
CA LEU A 87 -15.99 -9.06 -13.55
C LEU A 87 -15.32 -8.45 -14.78
N THR A 88 -15.33 -7.12 -14.90
CA THR A 88 -14.80 -6.39 -16.05
C THR A 88 -13.27 -6.36 -16.09
N VAL A 89 -12.58 -6.49 -14.95
CA VAL A 89 -11.12 -6.37 -14.89
C VAL A 89 -10.46 -7.69 -14.53
N SER A 90 -9.57 -8.17 -15.40
CA SER A 90 -8.89 -9.44 -15.19
C SER A 90 -7.91 -9.38 -14.00
N PRO A 91 -7.66 -10.51 -13.30
CA PRO A 91 -6.68 -10.54 -12.22
C PRO A 91 -5.27 -10.09 -12.63
N ALA A 92 -4.88 -10.37 -13.87
CA ALA A 92 -3.60 -9.95 -14.43
C ALA A 92 -3.48 -8.43 -14.58
N GLU A 93 -4.54 -7.75 -15.04
CA GLU A 93 -4.56 -6.29 -15.15
C GLU A 93 -4.52 -5.61 -13.79
N CYS A 94 -5.24 -6.14 -12.79
CA CYS A 94 -5.14 -5.61 -11.43
C CYS A 94 -3.74 -5.79 -10.85
N LEU A 95 -3.11 -6.96 -11.06
CA LEU A 95 -1.74 -7.20 -10.61
C LEU A 95 -0.74 -6.24 -11.27
N ARG A 96 -0.86 -6.03 -12.58
CA ARG A 96 -0.05 -5.04 -13.31
C ARG A 96 -0.23 -3.64 -12.72
N THR A 97 -1.49 -3.19 -12.60
CA THR A 97 -1.81 -1.87 -12.03
C THR A 97 -1.28 -1.70 -10.60
N LEU A 98 -1.35 -2.74 -9.79
CA LEU A 98 -0.85 -2.72 -8.41
C LEU A 98 0.67 -2.56 -8.38
N ARG A 99 1.40 -3.30 -9.23
CA ARG A 99 2.86 -3.17 -9.37
C ARG A 99 3.26 -1.81 -9.93
N ASP A 100 2.55 -1.29 -10.92
CA ASP A 100 2.82 0.03 -11.51
C ASP A 100 2.67 1.12 -10.45
N LYS A 101 1.61 1.05 -9.64
CA LYS A 101 1.40 1.98 -8.51
C LYS A 101 2.49 1.84 -7.46
N ALA A 102 2.80 0.62 -7.03
CA ALA A 102 3.86 0.38 -6.05
C ALA A 102 5.21 0.90 -6.54
N SER A 103 5.54 0.68 -7.82
CA SER A 103 6.73 1.22 -8.46
C SER A 103 6.73 2.75 -8.45
N ALA A 104 5.64 3.38 -8.87
CA ALA A 104 5.51 4.84 -8.89
C ALA A 104 5.66 5.46 -7.49
N TRP A 105 5.08 4.82 -6.46
CA TRP A 105 5.26 5.23 -5.07
C TRP A 105 6.69 5.03 -4.57
N SER A 106 7.35 3.93 -4.96
CA SER A 106 8.74 3.67 -4.57
C SER A 106 9.75 4.61 -5.21
N SER A 107 9.46 5.09 -6.43
CA SER A 107 10.28 6.09 -7.13
C SER A 107 9.84 7.52 -6.85
N PHE A 108 8.82 7.72 -6.00
CA PHE A 108 8.33 9.05 -5.68
C PHE A 108 9.33 9.75 -4.77
N ASP A 109 10.05 10.72 -5.33
CA ASP A 109 11.03 11.49 -4.59
C ASP A 109 10.36 12.57 -3.73
N LEU A 110 10.26 12.29 -2.42
CA LEU A 110 9.77 13.24 -1.44
C LEU A 110 10.71 14.44 -1.23
N SER A 111 11.94 14.42 -1.75
CA SER A 111 12.83 15.59 -1.70
C SER A 111 12.36 16.72 -2.62
N VAL A 112 11.61 16.38 -3.69
CA VAL A 112 10.89 17.34 -4.54
C VAL A 112 9.65 17.89 -3.82
N LEU A 113 9.22 17.26 -2.73
CA LEU A 113 8.16 17.75 -1.86
C LEU A 113 8.68 19.00 -1.12
N LYS A 114 8.55 20.15 -1.78
CA LYS A 114 8.75 21.45 -1.16
C LYS A 114 7.86 21.48 0.08
N ARG A 115 8.49 21.59 1.25
CA ARG A 115 7.79 21.65 2.54
C ARG A 115 6.73 22.73 2.42
N LEU A 116 5.47 22.33 2.46
CA LEU A 116 4.39 23.29 2.63
C LEU A 116 4.53 23.81 4.06
N CYS A 117 5.12 24.99 4.21
CA CYS A 117 5.12 25.68 5.50
C CYS A 117 3.67 26.06 5.80
N ILE A 118 3.01 25.23 6.60
CA ILE A 118 1.70 25.54 7.14
C ILE A 118 1.93 26.56 8.25
N THR A 119 1.62 27.83 7.99
CA THR A 119 1.68 28.90 8.99
C THR A 119 0.83 28.49 10.21
N PRO A 120 1.24 28.80 11.46
CA PRO A 120 0.55 28.32 12.66
C PRO A 120 -0.94 28.69 12.77
N SER A 121 -1.41 29.64 11.96
CA SER A 121 -2.80 30.08 11.87
C SER A 121 -3.70 29.17 11.03
N PHE A 122 -3.14 28.15 10.35
CA PHE A 122 -3.91 27.21 9.57
C PHE A 122 -4.21 25.94 10.36
N HIS A 123 -5.48 25.58 10.40
CA HIS A 123 -5.92 24.26 10.83
C HIS A 123 -6.11 23.36 9.60
N PHE A 124 -5.47 22.21 9.67
CA PHE A 124 -5.64 21.13 8.72
C PHE A 124 -7.08 20.59 8.78
N LYS A 125 -7.77 20.53 7.64
CA LYS A 125 -9.11 19.93 7.56
C LYS A 125 -9.09 18.54 6.95
N SER A 126 -8.54 18.40 5.74
CA SER A 126 -8.50 17.12 5.03
C SER A 126 -7.51 17.13 3.88
N ILE A 127 -7.02 15.93 3.55
CA ILE A 127 -6.33 15.62 2.28
C ILE A 127 -7.20 14.60 1.54
N THR A 128 -7.49 14.87 0.28
CA THR A 128 -8.03 13.89 -0.67
C THR A 128 -7.06 13.70 -1.83
N HIS A 129 -7.33 12.75 -2.73
CA HIS A 129 -6.44 12.24 -3.77
C HIS A 129 -5.61 13.29 -4.53
N GLN A 130 -6.10 14.54 -4.66
CA GLN A 130 -5.36 15.67 -5.27
C GLN A 130 -5.63 17.02 -4.61
N ARG A 131 -6.27 17.05 -3.44
CA ARG A 131 -6.75 18.31 -2.84
C ARG A 131 -6.35 18.40 -1.38
N LEU A 132 -5.69 19.49 -1.03
CA LEU A 132 -5.34 19.81 0.35
C LEU A 132 -6.21 21.00 0.80
N THR A 133 -7.03 20.78 1.82
CA THR A 133 -7.93 21.82 2.36
C THR A 133 -7.39 22.34 3.68
N LEU A 134 -7.05 23.62 3.69
CA LEU A 134 -6.62 24.34 4.89
C LEU A 134 -7.68 25.40 5.23
N SER A 135 -7.92 25.59 6.52
CA SER A 135 -8.73 26.71 7.01
C SER A 135 -7.90 27.59 7.92
N THR A 136 -7.98 28.90 7.71
CA THR A 136 -7.34 29.87 8.59
C THR A 136 -8.28 30.19 9.74
N LEU A 137 -7.79 30.19 10.98
CA LEU A 137 -8.53 30.83 12.07
C LEU A 137 -8.26 32.35 11.98
N PRO A 138 -9.29 33.21 11.97
CA PRO A 138 -9.04 34.65 11.97
C PRO A 138 -8.32 35.04 13.27
N PRO A 139 -7.31 35.93 13.22
CA PRO A 139 -6.74 36.50 14.43
C PRO A 139 -7.86 37.16 15.24
N ARG A 140 -7.82 37.01 16.57
CA ARG A 140 -8.89 37.36 17.55
C ARG A 140 -9.45 38.80 17.46
N ALA A 141 -8.94 39.66 16.59
CA ALA A 141 -9.36 41.05 16.44
C ALA A 141 -10.34 41.32 15.26
N VAL A 142 -10.62 40.37 14.36
CA VAL A 142 -11.47 40.65 13.19
C VAL A 142 -12.58 39.61 13.01
N ARG A 143 -13.84 40.02 13.27
CA ARG A 143 -15.05 39.32 12.79
C ARG A 143 -15.14 39.48 11.25
N ARG A 144 -14.38 38.70 10.49
CA ARG A 144 -14.68 38.44 9.07
C ARG A 144 -14.51 36.94 8.82
N GLY A 145 -15.42 36.40 8.01
CA GLY A 145 -15.78 34.98 7.95
C GLY A 145 -14.63 33.99 7.74
N PHE A 146 -14.90 32.73 8.06
CA PHE A 146 -14.00 31.61 7.80
C PHE A 146 -13.60 31.57 6.32
N MET A 147 -12.32 31.84 6.03
CA MET A 147 -11.77 31.64 4.70
C MET A 147 -11.14 30.25 4.60
N SER A 148 -11.71 29.43 3.72
CA SER A 148 -11.14 28.15 3.33
C SER A 148 -10.44 28.34 2.00
N LYS A 149 -9.12 28.13 1.95
CA LYS A 149 -8.37 28.15 0.68
C LYS A 149 -8.05 26.71 0.29
N VAL A 150 -8.30 26.41 -0.97
CA VAL A 150 -8.09 25.10 -1.56
C VAL A 150 -6.83 25.23 -2.39
N ILE A 151 -5.82 24.45 -2.06
CA ILE A 151 -4.63 24.34 -2.90
C ILE A 151 -4.84 23.13 -3.79
N ASP A 152 -4.91 23.37 -5.09
CA ASP A 152 -4.89 22.32 -6.10
C ASP A 152 -3.44 21.92 -6.35
N LEU A 153 -3.09 20.68 -6.01
CA LEU A 153 -1.74 20.17 -6.16
C LEU A 153 -1.36 20.00 -7.64
N GLY A 154 -2.34 19.87 -8.55
CA GLY A 154 -2.11 19.73 -9.98
C GLY A 154 -1.69 21.02 -10.70
N THR A 155 -1.90 22.18 -10.07
CA THR A 155 -1.53 23.50 -10.65
C THR A 155 -0.28 24.10 -10.00
N CYS A 156 0.28 23.45 -8.97
CA CYS A 156 1.50 23.90 -8.33
C CYS A 156 2.72 23.64 -9.23
N THR A 157 3.17 24.67 -9.94
CA THR A 157 4.48 24.63 -10.61
C THR A 157 5.61 24.96 -9.61
N PRO A 158 6.81 24.38 -9.77
CA PRO A 158 7.92 24.59 -8.85
C PRO A 158 8.38 26.06 -8.78
N GLU A 159 8.15 26.86 -9.82
CA GLU A 159 8.49 28.28 -9.84
C GLU A 159 7.64 29.11 -8.87
N MET A 160 6.36 28.78 -8.70
CA MET A 160 5.46 29.49 -7.78
C MET A 160 5.85 29.33 -6.30
N ALA A 161 6.64 28.30 -5.97
CA ALA A 161 7.08 28.01 -4.60
C ALA A 161 8.43 28.65 -4.24
N LEU A 162 9.11 29.35 -5.18
CA LEU A 162 10.35 30.09 -4.92
C LEU A 162 10.10 31.58 -4.65
N ALA A 163 8.92 32.09 -5.01
CA ALA A 163 8.50 33.38 -4.52
C ALA A 163 8.33 33.30 -2.98
N PRO A 164 8.80 34.29 -2.20
CA PRO A 164 8.42 34.39 -0.79
C PRO A 164 6.89 34.29 -0.71
N PRO A 165 6.33 33.62 0.31
CA PRO A 165 4.89 33.44 0.43
C PRO A 165 4.27 34.80 0.21
N CYS A 166 3.49 34.92 -0.88
CA CYS A 166 2.98 36.20 -1.35
C CYS A 166 2.56 37.02 -0.14
N ILE A 167 3.14 38.21 0.02
CA ILE A 167 2.52 39.18 0.93
C ILE A 167 1.15 39.40 0.32
N TRP A 168 0.14 38.76 0.90
CA TRP A 168 -1.22 38.77 0.40
C TRP A 168 -1.76 40.18 0.64
N THR A 169 -1.63 41.05 -0.35
CA THR A 169 -2.36 42.32 -0.38
C THR A 169 -3.80 42.01 -0.75
N GLU A 170 -4.74 42.67 -0.07
CA GLU A 170 -6.19 42.46 -0.27
C GLU A 170 -6.68 42.77 -1.70
N ASP A 171 -5.82 43.35 -2.54
CA ASP A 171 -6.12 43.78 -3.91
C ASP A 171 -6.11 42.66 -4.97
N ASP A 172 -5.54 41.48 -4.69
CA ASP A 172 -5.48 40.36 -5.66
C ASP A 172 -6.85 39.67 -5.90
N PHE A 173 -7.91 40.12 -5.21
CA PHE A 173 -9.22 39.47 -5.23
C PHE A 173 -10.29 40.18 -6.08
N LEU A 174 -9.96 41.30 -6.74
CA LEU A 174 -10.93 42.04 -7.56
C LEU A 174 -10.87 41.77 -9.07
N THR A 175 -9.93 40.94 -9.57
CA THR A 175 -9.71 40.82 -11.03
C THR A 175 -10.12 39.49 -11.68
N GLN A 176 -10.82 38.57 -10.97
CA GLN A 176 -11.29 37.31 -11.58
C GLN A 176 -12.80 37.22 -11.81
N GLY A 177 -13.48 38.36 -12.01
CA GLY A 177 -14.93 38.37 -12.18
C GLY A 177 -15.47 39.40 -13.16
N LEU A 178 -14.88 39.58 -14.33
CA LEU A 178 -15.52 40.31 -15.45
C LEU A 178 -14.83 40.03 -16.79
N ALA A 179 -15.15 38.87 -17.38
CA ALA A 179 -15.03 38.63 -18.82
C ALA A 179 -15.88 37.41 -19.20
N ALA A 180 -17.19 37.61 -19.21
CA ALA A 180 -18.12 36.73 -19.91
C ALA A 180 -19.26 37.61 -20.46
N THR A 181 -19.06 38.08 -21.68
CA THR A 181 -20.09 38.48 -22.63
C THR A 181 -19.73 37.89 -23.97
#